data_AF-A0A3M1G7K4-F1
#
_entry.id   AF-A0A3M1G7K4-F1
#
_cell.length_a   1.000
_cell.length_b   1.000
_cell.length_c   1.000
_cell.angle_alpha   90.00
_cell.angle_beta   90.00
_cell.angle_gamma   90.00
#
_symmetry.space_group_name_H-M   'P 1'
#
loop_
_entity.id
_entity.type
_entity.pdbx_description
1 polymer ?
#
loop_
_entity_poly.entity_id
_entity_poly.type
_entity_poly.pdbx_seq_one_letter_code
_entity_poly.pdbx_strand_id
1 'polypeptide(L)'
;DDWSVEKIKRVGADAVKVLTWYRPDADKKVCRAQQDFTQRIGEACAKYDIPYVFELLVYPLAQDAEQTKDYVEMKTKKPELVLASVETFAAPDYGVDIFKLESPLAAADVPGVDGEDATEAQRWFDALGEAAGRPWVMLSAGAGMADFRRILTHAYAAGASGYLAGRAIWLDAFQAFPDWDAIRAGLSGPAVAYMKDLNDLTDTAALPWHRHACFGEGGARLVPADASFRHVYPGFGA
;
A
#
# COMPACT_ATOMS: atom_id res chain seq x y z
N ASP A 1 0.19 15.66 -17.49
CA ASP A 1 0.83 16.40 -16.37
C ASP A 1 2.36 16.40 -16.43
N ASP A 2 3.00 15.81 -17.45
CA ASP A 2 4.46 15.87 -17.72
C ASP A 2 5.40 15.47 -16.57
N TRP A 3 4.90 14.73 -15.57
CA TRP A 3 5.74 14.15 -14.53
C TRP A 3 6.51 12.92 -15.04
N SER A 4 7.75 12.79 -14.56
CA SER A 4 8.59 11.61 -14.73
C SER A 4 9.26 11.27 -13.41
N VAL A 5 9.72 10.03 -13.24
CA VAL A 5 10.49 9.60 -12.06
C VAL A 5 11.68 10.53 -11.80
N GLU A 6 12.40 10.93 -12.86
CA GLU A 6 13.50 11.89 -12.76
C GLU A 6 13.06 13.23 -12.15
N LYS A 7 11.93 13.78 -12.60
CA LYS A 7 11.40 15.04 -12.07
C LYS A 7 10.99 14.87 -10.60
N ILE A 8 10.35 13.75 -10.25
CA ILE A 8 9.95 13.43 -8.86
C ILE A 8 11.18 13.38 -7.95
N LYS A 9 12.24 12.66 -8.35
CA LYS A 9 13.50 12.64 -7.61
C LYS A 9 14.12 14.03 -7.51
N ARG A 10 14.13 14.79 -8.61
CA ARG A 10 14.75 16.12 -8.68
C ARG A 10 14.08 17.16 -7.80
N VAL A 11 12.77 17.04 -7.54
CA VAL A 11 12.07 17.94 -6.60
C VAL A 11 12.23 17.53 -5.13
N GLY A 12 12.99 16.46 -4.84
CA GLY A 12 13.34 16.06 -3.49
C GLY A 12 12.41 15.02 -2.85
N ALA A 13 11.66 14.26 -3.65
CA ALA A 13 10.86 13.17 -3.12
C ALA A 13 11.73 11.97 -2.71
N ASP A 14 11.39 11.33 -1.58
CA ASP A 14 12.07 10.12 -1.09
C ASP A 14 11.60 8.84 -1.78
N ALA A 15 10.46 8.88 -2.47
CA ALA A 15 9.89 7.73 -3.18
C ALA A 15 8.99 8.18 -4.34
N VAL A 16 8.80 7.29 -5.31
CA VAL A 16 7.77 7.40 -6.34
C VAL A 16 6.61 6.51 -5.95
N LYS A 17 5.42 7.09 -5.87
CA LYS A 17 4.19 6.33 -5.64
C LYS A 17 3.32 6.31 -6.89
N VAL A 18 2.87 5.15 -7.32
CA VAL A 18 1.90 5.00 -8.43
C VAL A 18 0.74 4.10 -7.99
N LEU A 19 -0.47 4.42 -8.47
CA LEU A 19 -1.63 3.53 -8.37
C LEU A 19 -1.84 2.86 -9.72
N THR A 20 -1.98 1.54 -9.72
CA THR A 20 -2.53 0.79 -10.85
C THR A 20 -3.80 0.08 -10.40
N TRP A 21 -4.87 0.28 -11.18
CA TRP A 21 -6.05 -0.57 -11.09
C TRP A 21 -5.79 -1.85 -11.87
N TYR A 22 -6.06 -3.00 -11.28
CA TYR A 22 -5.83 -4.28 -11.96
C TYR A 22 -6.84 -5.33 -11.54
N ARG A 23 -7.24 -6.13 -12.52
CA ARG A 23 -8.13 -7.28 -12.35
C ARG A 23 -7.59 -8.39 -13.24
N PRO A 24 -7.15 -9.53 -12.69
CA PRO A 24 -6.56 -10.61 -13.50
C PRO A 24 -7.56 -11.23 -14.48
N ASP A 25 -8.87 -11.08 -14.21
CA ASP A 25 -9.99 -11.52 -15.02
C ASP A 25 -10.51 -10.47 -16.02
N ALA A 26 -9.84 -9.33 -16.16
CA ALA A 26 -10.17 -8.33 -17.18
C ALA A 26 -9.70 -8.76 -18.59
N ASP A 27 -10.08 -7.97 -19.61
CA ASP A 27 -9.61 -8.20 -20.97
C ASP A 27 -8.07 -8.22 -21.04
N LYS A 28 -7.52 -9.22 -21.75
CA LYS A 28 -6.07 -9.45 -21.80
C LYS A 28 -5.28 -8.24 -22.30
N LYS A 29 -5.83 -7.43 -23.21
CA LYS A 29 -5.17 -6.22 -23.71
C LYS A 29 -5.14 -5.13 -22.64
N VAL A 30 -6.19 -5.02 -21.83
CA VAL A 30 -6.24 -4.11 -20.69
C VAL A 30 -5.22 -4.52 -19.63
N CYS A 31 -5.20 -5.80 -19.24
CA CYS A 31 -4.20 -6.32 -18.30
C CYS A 31 -2.77 -6.06 -18.80
N ARG A 32 -2.52 -6.32 -20.09
CA ARG A 32 -1.19 -6.09 -20.68
C ARG A 32 -0.78 -4.61 -20.60
N ALA A 33 -1.69 -3.70 -20.94
CA ALA A 33 -1.41 -2.26 -20.86
C ALA A 33 -1.11 -1.79 -19.42
N GLN A 34 -1.81 -2.34 -18.43
CA GLN A 34 -1.58 -2.07 -17.00
C GLN A 34 -0.22 -2.63 -16.54
N GLN A 35 0.12 -3.84 -16.94
CA GLN A 35 1.42 -4.46 -16.67
C GLN A 35 2.57 -3.67 -17.31
N ASP A 36 2.47 -3.34 -18.60
CA ASP A 36 3.49 -2.55 -19.32
C ASP A 36 3.64 -1.14 -18.73
N PHE A 37 2.56 -0.55 -18.21
CA PHE A 37 2.62 0.71 -17.49
C PHE A 37 3.40 0.57 -16.17
N THR A 38 3.02 -0.39 -15.32
CA THR A 38 3.69 -0.64 -14.03
C THR A 38 5.18 -0.97 -14.22
N GLN A 39 5.51 -1.82 -15.20
CA GLN A 39 6.90 -2.20 -15.51
C GLN A 39 7.76 -0.98 -15.88
N ARG A 40 7.26 -0.10 -16.75
CA ARG A 40 7.99 1.13 -17.14
C ARG A 40 8.29 2.06 -15.95
N ILE A 41 7.41 2.09 -14.95
CA ILE A 41 7.65 2.85 -13.73
C ILE A 41 8.74 2.19 -12.89
N GLY A 42 8.69 0.87 -12.69
CA GLY A 42 9.74 0.12 -11.98
C GLY A 42 11.11 0.29 -12.62
N GLU A 43 11.21 0.15 -13.94
CA GLU A 43 12.44 0.38 -14.72
C GLU A 43 12.97 1.82 -14.53
N ALA A 44 12.09 2.81 -14.51
CA ALA A 44 12.47 4.20 -14.27
C ALA A 44 12.93 4.43 -12.81
N CYS A 45 12.23 3.87 -11.82
CA CYS A 45 12.62 3.94 -10.41
C CYS A 45 14.00 3.30 -10.19
N ALA A 46 14.25 2.14 -10.78
CA ALA A 46 15.56 1.49 -10.75
C ALA A 46 16.63 2.36 -11.42
N LYS A 47 16.36 2.91 -12.62
CA LYS A 47 17.29 3.80 -13.34
C LYS A 47 17.69 5.02 -12.50
N TYR A 48 16.73 5.62 -11.81
CA TYR A 48 16.95 6.83 -11.02
C TYR A 48 17.20 6.53 -9.55
N ASP A 49 17.39 5.27 -9.14
CA ASP A 49 17.67 4.83 -7.76
C ASP A 49 16.77 5.51 -6.72
N ILE A 50 15.46 5.35 -6.87
CA ILE A 50 14.46 5.92 -5.96
C ILE A 50 13.41 4.85 -5.65
N PRO A 51 13.04 4.66 -4.37
CA PRO A 51 12.07 3.65 -3.98
C PRO A 51 10.75 3.74 -4.73
N TYR A 52 10.26 2.59 -5.20
CA TYR A 52 8.96 2.45 -5.83
C TYR A 52 7.90 1.94 -4.84
N VAL A 53 6.97 2.82 -4.48
CA VAL A 53 5.77 2.49 -3.70
C VAL A 53 4.62 2.20 -4.66
N PHE A 54 4.21 0.93 -4.76
CA PHE A 54 3.19 0.51 -5.69
C PHE A 54 1.85 0.30 -4.99
N GLU A 55 0.88 1.18 -5.26
CA GLU A 55 -0.51 1.01 -4.83
C GLU A 55 -1.27 0.19 -5.85
N LEU A 56 -1.91 -0.88 -5.39
CA LEU A 56 -2.66 -1.79 -6.22
C LEU A 56 -4.09 -1.85 -5.72
N LEU A 57 -5.04 -1.64 -6.63
CA LEU A 57 -6.46 -1.72 -6.32
C LEU A 57 -7.19 -2.59 -7.35
N VAL A 58 -8.09 -3.43 -6.86
CA VAL A 58 -9.10 -4.06 -7.70
C VAL A 58 -10.25 -3.08 -7.97
N TYR A 59 -10.92 -3.26 -9.10
CA TYR A 59 -12.04 -2.42 -9.53
C TYR A 59 -13.18 -3.26 -10.09
N PRO A 60 -14.41 -2.73 -10.14
CA PRO A 60 -15.53 -3.48 -10.70
C PRO A 60 -15.43 -3.55 -12.22
N LEU A 61 -15.72 -4.72 -12.77
CA LEU A 61 -15.94 -4.91 -14.20
C LEU A 61 -17.43 -4.79 -14.52
N ALA A 62 -17.80 -4.66 -15.80
CA ALA A 62 -19.21 -4.49 -16.21
C ALA A 62 -20.14 -5.64 -15.77
N GLN A 63 -19.57 -6.82 -15.50
CA GLN A 63 -20.27 -7.99 -15.00
C GLN A 63 -20.50 -7.98 -13.48
N ASP A 64 -19.85 -7.08 -12.75
CA ASP A 64 -19.97 -6.96 -11.31
C ASP A 64 -21.16 -6.06 -10.93
N ALA A 65 -21.79 -6.34 -9.77
CA ALA A 65 -23.02 -5.67 -9.35
C ALA A 65 -22.82 -4.21 -8.95
N GLU A 66 -21.66 -3.89 -8.38
CA GLU A 66 -21.31 -2.54 -7.95
C GLU A 66 -20.61 -1.81 -9.09
N GLN A 67 -21.11 -0.65 -9.50
CA GLN A 67 -20.47 0.21 -10.49
C GLN A 67 -20.15 1.54 -9.82
N THR A 68 -18.88 1.80 -9.56
CA THR A 68 -18.42 3.00 -8.86
C THR A 68 -17.65 3.91 -9.82
N LYS A 69 -17.88 5.22 -9.73
CA LYS A 69 -17.12 6.23 -10.50
C LYS A 69 -15.97 6.82 -9.68
N ASP A 70 -16.09 6.78 -8.36
CA ASP A 70 -15.09 7.21 -7.39
C ASP A 70 -14.53 5.98 -6.66
N TYR A 71 -13.37 6.12 -5.99
CA TYR A 71 -12.84 5.04 -5.16
C TYR A 71 -13.67 4.85 -3.88
N VAL A 72 -14.73 4.06 -4.06
CA VAL A 72 -15.56 3.45 -3.03
C VAL A 72 -15.13 1.98 -2.94
N GLU A 73 -14.89 1.50 -1.73
CA GLU A 73 -14.59 0.09 -1.50
C GLU A 73 -15.67 -0.80 -2.11
N MET A 74 -15.24 -1.81 -2.88
CA MET A 74 -16.15 -2.83 -3.38
C MET A 74 -16.52 -3.78 -2.25
N LYS A 75 -17.79 -3.86 -1.88
CA LYS A 75 -18.23 -4.76 -0.79
C LYS A 75 -18.27 -6.20 -1.25
N THR A 76 -18.56 -6.43 -2.53
CA THR A 76 -18.50 -7.75 -3.15
C THR A 76 -17.10 -8.09 -3.66
N LYS A 77 -16.04 -7.45 -3.14
CA LYS A 77 -14.67 -7.77 -3.53
C LYS A 77 -14.38 -9.24 -3.23
N LYS A 78 -13.65 -9.89 -4.13
CA LYS A 78 -13.23 -11.27 -3.95
C LYS A 78 -11.77 -11.27 -3.47
N PRO A 79 -11.47 -11.81 -2.28
CA PRO A 79 -10.10 -11.87 -1.76
C PRO A 79 -9.11 -12.44 -2.78
N GLU A 80 -9.52 -13.46 -3.53
CA GLU A 80 -8.69 -14.14 -4.53
C GLU A 80 -8.23 -13.21 -5.64
N LEU A 81 -9.05 -12.23 -6.02
CA LEU A 81 -8.67 -11.25 -7.05
C LEU A 81 -7.65 -10.25 -6.51
N VAL A 82 -7.73 -9.88 -5.23
CA VAL A 82 -6.71 -9.05 -4.58
C VAL A 82 -5.40 -9.81 -4.54
N LEU A 83 -5.41 -11.06 -4.04
CA LEU A 83 -4.22 -11.91 -3.95
C LEU A 83 -3.55 -12.14 -5.30
N ALA A 84 -4.31 -12.61 -6.31
CA ALA A 84 -3.76 -12.89 -7.64
C ALA A 84 -3.20 -11.62 -8.33
N SER A 85 -3.77 -10.44 -8.01
CA SER A 85 -3.23 -9.16 -8.47
C SER A 85 -1.87 -8.89 -7.83
N VAL A 86 -1.74 -9.06 -6.50
CA VAL A 86 -0.48 -8.86 -5.78
C VAL A 86 0.59 -9.84 -6.25
N GLU A 87 0.25 -11.13 -6.36
CA GLU A 87 1.15 -12.17 -6.88
C GLU A 87 1.70 -11.83 -8.27
N THR A 88 0.86 -11.29 -9.16
CA THR A 88 1.29 -10.84 -10.50
C THR A 88 2.40 -9.81 -10.38
N PHE A 89 2.21 -8.77 -9.56
CA PHE A 89 3.13 -7.64 -9.47
C PHE A 89 4.29 -7.84 -8.49
N ALA A 90 4.29 -8.93 -7.72
CA ALA A 90 5.43 -9.33 -6.90
C ALA A 90 6.61 -9.85 -7.73
N ALA A 91 6.40 -10.14 -9.02
CA ALA A 91 7.47 -10.53 -9.93
C ALA A 91 8.58 -9.45 -10.01
N PRO A 92 9.87 -9.85 -10.05
CA PRO A 92 11.00 -8.91 -10.06
C PRO A 92 10.97 -7.86 -11.18
N ASP A 93 10.40 -8.21 -12.34
CA ASP A 93 10.33 -7.36 -13.54
C ASP A 93 9.60 -6.02 -13.28
N TYR A 94 8.76 -5.95 -12.25
CA TYR A 94 8.03 -4.72 -11.91
C TYR A 94 8.80 -3.79 -10.95
N GLY A 95 9.91 -4.23 -10.36
CA GLY A 95 10.78 -3.38 -9.53
C GLY A 95 10.11 -2.71 -8.33
N VAL A 96 9.06 -3.30 -7.76
CA VAL A 96 8.33 -2.73 -6.61
C VAL A 96 9.19 -2.80 -5.34
N ASP A 97 9.42 -1.72 -4.62
CA ASP A 97 10.14 -1.78 -3.35
C ASP A 97 9.19 -1.99 -2.16
N ILE A 98 8.06 -1.29 -2.19
CA ILE A 98 7.03 -1.35 -1.14
C ILE A 98 5.66 -1.44 -1.79
N PHE A 99 4.86 -2.42 -1.38
CA PHE A 99 3.46 -2.48 -1.78
C PHE A 99 2.58 -1.62 -0.86
N LYS A 100 1.62 -0.89 -1.42
CA LYS A 100 0.50 -0.29 -0.71
C LYS A 100 -0.77 -1.05 -1.09
N LEU A 101 -1.26 -1.89 -0.20
CA LEU A 101 -2.29 -2.89 -0.50
C LEU A 101 -3.60 -2.60 0.22
N GLU A 102 -4.71 -2.90 -0.44
CA GLU A 102 -6.03 -2.92 0.18
C GLU A 102 -6.28 -4.17 1.01
N SER A 103 -7.24 -4.07 1.94
CA SER A 103 -7.74 -5.22 2.67
C SER A 103 -8.35 -6.25 1.69
N PRO A 104 -8.02 -7.55 1.83
CA PRO A 104 -8.59 -8.60 0.98
C PRO A 104 -10.08 -8.79 1.25
N LEU A 105 -10.55 -8.37 2.44
CA LEU A 105 -11.95 -8.37 2.86
C LEU A 105 -12.50 -6.94 2.89
N ALA A 106 -13.81 -6.79 2.73
CA ALA A 106 -14.47 -5.50 2.92
C ALA A 106 -14.36 -5.06 4.38
N ALA A 107 -14.22 -3.75 4.64
CA ALA A 107 -13.88 -3.25 5.97
C ALA A 107 -14.89 -3.63 7.06
N ALA A 108 -16.19 -3.67 6.71
CA ALA A 108 -17.26 -4.05 7.62
C ALA A 108 -17.21 -5.53 8.01
N ASP A 109 -16.62 -6.37 7.17
CA ASP A 109 -16.58 -7.84 7.34
C ASP A 109 -15.31 -8.30 8.05
N VAL A 110 -14.36 -7.40 8.34
CA VAL A 110 -13.16 -7.73 9.12
C VAL A 110 -13.53 -7.79 10.60
N PRO A 111 -13.46 -8.98 11.24
CA PRO A 111 -13.84 -9.15 12.64
C PRO A 111 -12.77 -8.57 13.59
N GLY A 112 -13.08 -8.52 14.88
CA GLY A 112 -12.05 -8.36 15.91
C GLY A 112 -11.27 -9.66 16.12
N VAL A 113 -10.12 -9.59 16.78
CA VAL A 113 -9.26 -10.77 17.03
C VAL A 113 -9.94 -11.89 17.84
N ASP A 114 -10.94 -11.55 18.66
CA ASP A 114 -11.75 -12.49 19.43
C ASP A 114 -13.08 -12.86 18.73
N GLY A 115 -13.29 -12.42 17.49
CA GLY A 115 -14.50 -12.69 16.72
C GLY A 115 -14.53 -14.12 16.18
N GLU A 116 -15.74 -14.64 15.93
CA GLU A 116 -15.96 -16.00 15.42
C GLU A 116 -15.19 -16.29 14.12
N ASP A 117 -15.16 -15.32 13.21
CA ASP A 117 -14.51 -15.45 11.89
C ASP A 117 -13.04 -14.97 11.87
N ALA A 118 -12.44 -14.66 13.04
CA ALA A 118 -11.10 -14.06 13.11
C ALA A 118 -10.02 -14.96 12.49
N THR A 119 -10.16 -16.28 12.64
CA THR A 119 -9.22 -17.25 12.07
C THR A 119 -9.29 -17.28 10.54
N GLU A 120 -10.51 -17.20 9.97
CA GLU A 120 -10.68 -17.18 8.52
C GLU A 120 -10.21 -15.84 7.93
N ALA A 121 -10.55 -14.74 8.58
CA ALA A 121 -10.05 -13.43 8.19
C ALA A 121 -8.51 -13.40 8.20
N GLN A 122 -7.88 -13.89 9.26
CA GLN A 122 -6.42 -13.93 9.36
C GLN A 122 -5.78 -14.72 8.21
N ARG A 123 -6.36 -15.85 7.78
CA ARG A 123 -5.83 -16.63 6.64
C ARG A 123 -5.75 -15.81 5.35
N TRP A 124 -6.72 -14.93 5.09
CA TRP A 124 -6.68 -14.04 3.93
C TRP A 124 -5.59 -12.99 4.04
N PHE A 125 -5.36 -12.43 5.23
CA PHE A 125 -4.25 -11.49 5.46
C PHE A 125 -2.89 -12.18 5.39
N ASP A 126 -2.74 -13.39 5.94
CA ASP A 126 -1.50 -14.18 5.85
C ASP A 126 -1.15 -14.45 4.39
N ALA A 127 -2.13 -14.91 3.59
CA ALA A 127 -1.95 -15.11 2.15
C ALA A 127 -1.59 -13.81 1.42
N LEU A 128 -2.12 -12.65 1.85
CA LEU A 128 -1.75 -11.35 1.29
C LEU A 128 -0.29 -10.99 1.60
N GLY A 129 0.16 -11.23 2.82
CA GLY A 129 1.56 -11.04 3.22
C GLY A 129 2.52 -11.94 2.46
N GLU A 130 2.17 -13.21 2.28
CA GLU A 130 2.91 -14.18 1.46
C GLU A 130 2.97 -13.75 -0.01
N ALA A 131 1.84 -13.36 -0.60
CA ALA A 131 1.76 -12.90 -1.98
C ALA A 131 2.61 -11.64 -2.24
N ALA A 132 2.65 -10.71 -1.28
CA ALA A 132 3.47 -9.51 -1.39
C ALA A 132 4.97 -9.85 -1.45
N GLY A 133 5.43 -10.76 -0.58
CA GLY A 133 6.81 -11.27 -0.56
C GLY A 133 7.91 -10.20 -0.35
N ARG A 134 7.52 -8.98 0.02
CA ARG A 134 8.37 -7.80 0.28
C ARG A 134 7.65 -6.84 1.23
N PRO A 135 8.29 -5.79 1.77
CA PRO A 135 7.61 -4.85 2.65
C PRO A 135 6.34 -4.29 2.00
N TRP A 136 5.30 -4.23 2.82
CA TRP A 136 4.00 -3.76 2.38
C TRP A 136 3.31 -2.99 3.50
N VAL A 137 2.42 -2.09 3.11
CA VAL A 137 1.68 -1.22 4.03
C VAL A 137 0.21 -1.23 3.66
N MET A 138 -0.63 -1.16 4.69
CA MET A 138 -2.08 -1.20 4.51
C MET A 138 -2.64 0.18 4.16
N LEU A 139 -3.48 0.24 3.13
CA LEU A 139 -4.29 1.43 2.84
C LEU A 139 -5.67 1.33 3.51
N SER A 140 -6.28 2.48 3.79
CA SER A 140 -7.53 2.49 4.56
C SER A 140 -8.81 2.34 3.74
N ALA A 141 -8.77 2.49 2.42
CA ALA A 141 -9.91 2.40 1.50
C ALA A 141 -11.14 3.30 1.81
N GLY A 142 -11.08 4.15 2.83
CA GLY A 142 -12.25 4.90 3.33
C GLY A 142 -13.02 4.19 4.45
N ALA A 143 -12.47 3.09 4.99
CA ALA A 143 -12.97 2.45 6.20
C ALA A 143 -13.08 3.44 7.37
N GLY A 144 -14.08 3.21 8.23
CA GLY A 144 -14.20 3.94 9.48
C GLY A 144 -13.05 3.63 10.44
N MET A 145 -12.83 4.49 11.42
CA MET A 145 -11.68 4.41 12.34
C MET A 145 -11.58 3.06 13.07
N ALA A 146 -12.73 2.54 13.56
CA ALA A 146 -12.79 1.27 14.25
C ALA A 146 -12.49 0.08 13.33
N ASP A 147 -13.03 0.10 12.10
CA ASP A 147 -12.82 -0.96 11.11
C ASP A 147 -11.37 -0.98 10.66
N PHE A 148 -10.79 0.19 10.37
CA PHE A 148 -9.40 0.29 9.96
C PHE A 148 -8.44 -0.17 11.05
N ARG A 149 -8.75 0.05 12.33
CA ARG A 149 -7.96 -0.51 13.44
C ARG A 149 -7.98 -2.04 13.43
N ARG A 150 -9.13 -2.68 13.17
CA ARG A 150 -9.22 -4.16 13.07
C ARG A 150 -8.44 -4.69 11.89
N ILE A 151 -8.55 -4.04 10.73
CA ILE A 151 -7.76 -4.37 9.52
C ILE A 151 -6.27 -4.32 9.84
N LEU A 152 -5.78 -3.26 10.49
CA LEU A 152 -4.36 -3.14 10.83
C LEU A 152 -3.87 -4.24 11.77
N THR A 153 -4.69 -4.64 12.75
CA THR A 153 -4.33 -5.75 13.65
C THR A 153 -4.07 -7.05 12.86
N HIS A 154 -4.95 -7.40 11.92
CA HIS A 154 -4.75 -8.58 11.06
C HIS A 154 -3.56 -8.41 10.09
N ALA A 155 -3.42 -7.23 9.48
CA ALA A 155 -2.33 -6.93 8.55
C ALA A 155 -0.95 -7.02 9.23
N TYR A 156 -0.82 -6.53 10.45
CA TYR A 156 0.42 -6.60 11.23
C TYR A 156 0.76 -8.03 11.65
N ALA A 157 -0.24 -8.83 12.04
CA ALA A 157 -0.06 -10.25 12.28
C ALA A 157 0.43 -11.00 11.01
N ALA A 158 0.03 -10.53 9.83
CA ALA A 158 0.48 -11.02 8.53
C ALA A 158 1.79 -10.37 8.00
N GLY A 159 2.49 -9.59 8.83
CA GLY A 159 3.81 -9.04 8.50
C GLY A 159 3.82 -7.72 7.72
N ALA A 160 2.71 -6.97 7.68
CA ALA A 160 2.74 -5.60 7.17
C ALA A 160 3.72 -4.72 7.97
N SER A 161 4.38 -3.80 7.27
CA SER A 161 5.38 -2.88 7.83
C SER A 161 4.83 -1.52 8.25
N GLY A 162 3.51 -1.34 8.20
CA GLY A 162 2.85 -0.10 8.60
C GLY A 162 1.61 0.18 7.75
N TYR A 163 1.27 1.46 7.64
CA TYR A 163 0.10 1.92 6.92
C TYR A 163 0.38 3.17 6.08
N LEU A 164 -0.37 3.32 4.99
CA LEU A 164 -0.47 4.55 4.20
C LEU A 164 -1.95 4.91 4.08
N ALA A 165 -2.47 5.58 5.11
CA ALA A 165 -3.87 5.94 5.26
C ALA A 165 -4.08 7.45 5.14
N GLY A 166 -5.29 7.82 4.69
CA GLY A 166 -5.69 9.22 4.56
C GLY A 166 -7.09 9.42 5.14
N ARG A 167 -8.12 9.12 4.35
CA ARG A 167 -9.53 9.39 4.70
C ARG A 167 -9.94 8.84 6.07
N ALA A 168 -9.47 7.66 6.47
CA ALA A 168 -9.79 7.09 7.79
C ALA A 168 -9.29 7.96 8.97
N ILE A 169 -8.35 8.88 8.73
CA ILE A 169 -7.77 9.76 9.75
C ILE A 169 -8.43 11.15 9.70
N TRP A 170 -8.56 11.75 8.51
CA TRP A 170 -8.91 13.18 8.38
C TRP A 170 -10.29 13.46 7.78
N LEU A 171 -10.99 12.48 7.19
CA LEU A 171 -12.24 12.74 6.45
C LEU A 171 -13.35 13.28 7.35
N ASP A 172 -13.48 12.78 8.57
CA ASP A 172 -14.54 13.19 9.50
C ASP A 172 -14.45 14.68 9.86
N ALA A 173 -13.24 15.23 9.98
CA ALA A 173 -13.04 16.66 10.23
C ALA A 173 -13.60 17.52 9.09
N PHE A 174 -13.51 17.05 7.84
CA PHE A 174 -13.99 17.76 6.66
C PHE A 174 -15.51 17.74 6.51
N GLN A 175 -16.25 16.95 7.30
CA GLN A 175 -17.72 17.03 7.34
C GLN A 175 -18.22 18.38 7.87
N ALA A 176 -17.36 19.15 8.54
CA ALA A 176 -17.67 20.49 9.00
C ALA A 176 -17.53 21.59 7.93
N PHE A 177 -17.08 21.27 6.70
CA PHE A 177 -16.93 22.27 5.65
C PHE A 177 -18.25 23.03 5.36
N PRO A 178 -18.24 24.37 5.26
CA PRO A 178 -17.07 25.26 5.16
C PRO A 178 -16.54 25.85 6.48
N ASP A 179 -16.92 25.35 7.65
CA ASP A 179 -16.42 25.83 8.94
C ASP A 179 -14.96 25.40 9.17
N TRP A 180 -14.03 26.31 8.86
CA TRP A 180 -12.60 26.07 8.97
C TRP A 180 -12.09 25.95 10.41
N ASP A 181 -12.75 26.58 11.38
CA ASP A 181 -12.36 26.48 12.79
C ASP A 181 -12.75 25.11 13.35
N ALA A 182 -13.94 24.63 13.00
CA ALA A 182 -14.36 23.27 13.31
C ALA A 182 -13.48 22.21 12.60
N ILE A 183 -13.12 22.40 11.32
CA ILE A 183 -12.17 21.52 10.62
C ILE A 183 -10.82 21.50 11.35
N ARG A 184 -10.28 22.67 11.73
CA ARG A 184 -9.00 22.75 12.44
C ARG A 184 -9.05 22.04 13.78
N ALA A 185 -10.13 22.20 14.54
CA ALA A 185 -10.35 21.49 15.79
C ALA A 185 -10.44 19.97 15.60
N GLY A 186 -11.16 19.51 14.57
CA GLY A 186 -11.25 18.09 14.19
C GLY A 186 -9.89 17.48 13.82
N LEU A 187 -9.10 18.20 13.02
CA LEU A 187 -7.76 17.77 12.60
C LEU A 187 -6.76 17.76 13.76
N SER A 188 -6.77 18.78 14.61
CA SER A 188 -5.79 18.92 15.70
C SER A 188 -6.16 18.13 16.97
N GLY A 189 -7.43 17.71 17.08
CA GLY A 189 -7.94 16.90 18.19
C GLY A 189 -8.16 15.45 17.78
N PRO A 190 -9.40 15.04 17.43
CA PRO A 190 -9.74 13.64 17.13
C PRO A 190 -8.83 12.94 16.11
N ALA A 191 -8.49 13.60 15.00
CA ALA A 191 -7.64 12.98 13.96
C ALA A 191 -6.21 12.70 14.46
N VAL A 192 -5.60 13.64 15.19
CA VAL A 192 -4.29 13.45 15.82
C VAL A 192 -4.33 12.38 16.90
N ALA A 193 -5.38 12.34 17.73
CA ALA A 193 -5.54 11.31 18.75
C ALA A 193 -5.57 9.91 18.11
N TYR A 194 -6.37 9.74 17.06
CA TYR A 194 -6.44 8.47 16.34
C TYR A 194 -5.15 8.10 15.64
N MET A 195 -4.47 9.06 15.00
CA MET A 195 -3.16 8.81 14.39
C MET A 195 -2.13 8.33 15.42
N LYS A 196 -2.15 8.88 16.65
CA LYS A 196 -1.29 8.38 17.74
C LYS A 196 -1.65 6.95 18.12
N ASP A 197 -2.93 6.62 18.26
CA ASP A 197 -3.38 5.26 18.56
C ASP A 197 -2.99 4.25 17.47
N LEU A 198 -2.95 4.68 16.20
CA LEU A 198 -2.44 3.86 15.09
C LEU A 198 -0.93 3.71 15.14
N ASN A 199 -0.19 4.77 15.51
CA ASN A 199 1.27 4.72 15.63
C ASN A 199 1.67 3.78 16.77
N ASP A 200 1.02 3.85 17.92
CA ASP A 200 1.28 2.94 19.05
C ASP A 200 1.03 1.47 18.65
N LEU A 201 -0.03 1.21 17.88
CA LEU A 201 -0.29 -0.13 17.31
C LEU A 201 0.80 -0.55 16.32
N THR A 202 1.27 0.38 15.48
CA THR A 202 2.30 0.13 14.47
C THR A 202 3.64 -0.19 15.11
N ASP A 203 4.06 0.59 16.10
CA ASP A 203 5.33 0.41 16.80
C ASP A 203 5.38 -0.92 17.56
N THR A 204 4.23 -1.40 18.03
CA THR A 204 4.13 -2.63 18.82
C THR A 204 3.97 -3.89 17.98
N ALA A 205 3.28 -3.82 16.83
CA ALA A 205 2.83 -5.00 16.11
C ALA A 205 3.34 -5.11 14.66
N ALA A 206 3.68 -4.01 13.98
CA ALA A 206 4.11 -4.07 12.59
C ALA A 206 5.51 -4.69 12.46
N LEU A 207 5.79 -5.34 11.33
CA LEU A 207 7.12 -5.85 11.00
C LEU A 207 8.01 -4.71 10.49
N PRO A 208 9.07 -4.28 11.20
CA PRO A 208 9.94 -3.22 10.69
C PRO A 208 10.52 -3.61 9.32
N TRP A 209 10.36 -2.75 8.32
CA TRP A 209 10.70 -3.08 6.92
C TRP A 209 12.16 -3.53 6.74
N HIS A 210 13.08 -2.97 7.52
CA HIS A 210 14.51 -3.30 7.50
C HIS A 210 14.83 -4.66 8.16
N ARG A 211 13.83 -5.35 8.73
CA ARG A 211 13.92 -6.75 9.17
C ARG A 211 13.31 -7.72 8.17
N HIS A 212 12.60 -7.22 7.16
CA HIS A 212 12.06 -8.07 6.09
C HIS A 212 13.19 -8.74 5.32
N ALA A 213 12.99 -9.97 4.81
CA ALA A 213 14.03 -10.74 4.12
C ALA A 213 14.70 -9.99 2.95
N CYS A 214 13.98 -9.09 2.29
CA CYS A 214 14.48 -8.24 1.21
C CYS A 214 15.57 -7.24 1.66
N PHE A 215 15.55 -6.78 2.91
CA PHE A 215 16.38 -5.67 3.40
C PHE A 215 17.11 -5.96 4.72
N GLY A 216 16.81 -7.09 5.36
CA GLY A 216 17.45 -7.53 6.61
C GLY A 216 18.89 -7.99 6.42
N GLU A 217 19.40 -8.78 7.36
CA GLU A 217 20.82 -9.19 7.44
C GLU A 217 21.37 -9.84 6.14
N GLY A 218 20.51 -10.58 5.44
CA GLY A 218 20.82 -11.22 4.14
C GLY A 218 20.28 -10.48 2.91
N GLY A 219 19.66 -9.32 3.08
CA GLY A 219 18.97 -8.57 2.03
C GLY A 219 19.86 -7.60 1.25
N ALA A 220 19.20 -6.71 0.50
CA ALA A 220 19.84 -5.66 -0.26
C ALA A 220 20.62 -4.69 0.65
N ARG A 221 21.86 -4.39 0.27
CA ARG A 221 22.77 -3.50 1.01
C ARG A 221 23.72 -2.77 0.06
N LEU A 222 24.18 -1.59 0.46
CA LEU A 222 25.28 -0.91 -0.22
C LEU A 222 26.56 -1.75 -0.09
N VAL A 223 27.28 -1.89 -1.19
CA VAL A 223 28.56 -2.61 -1.24
C VAL A 223 29.61 -1.76 -1.96
N PRO A 224 30.75 -1.44 -1.32
CA PRO A 224 31.06 -1.64 0.11
C PRO A 224 30.08 -0.95 1.08
N ALA A 225 29.90 -1.52 2.27
CA ALA A 225 29.02 -0.97 3.31
C ALA A 225 29.74 0.12 4.15
N ASP A 226 30.51 0.98 3.49
CA ASP A 226 31.23 2.08 4.08
C ASP A 226 31.31 3.23 3.08
N ALA A 227 31.90 4.36 3.48
CA ALA A 227 31.92 5.56 2.65
C ALA A 227 32.62 5.37 1.27
N SER A 228 33.43 4.32 1.08
CA SER A 228 34.11 4.04 -0.19
C SER A 228 33.16 3.61 -1.30
N PHE A 229 31.91 3.24 -1.00
CA PHE A 229 30.89 2.89 -1.99
C PHE A 229 30.77 3.91 -3.12
N ARG A 230 30.92 5.20 -2.81
CA ARG A 230 30.86 6.31 -3.76
C ARG A 230 31.89 6.23 -4.90
N HIS A 231 32.95 5.43 -4.74
CA HIS A 231 33.98 5.25 -5.76
C HIS A 231 33.64 4.14 -6.76
N VAL A 232 32.70 3.25 -6.42
CA VAL A 232 32.29 2.12 -7.26
C VAL A 232 30.81 2.18 -7.66
N TYR A 233 30.01 2.98 -6.98
CA TYR A 233 28.59 3.15 -7.25
C TYR A 233 28.38 4.09 -8.46
N PRO A 234 27.82 3.59 -9.58
CA PRO A 234 27.65 4.38 -10.79
C PRO A 234 26.56 5.46 -10.60
N GLY A 235 26.76 6.63 -11.23
CA GLY A 235 25.72 7.66 -11.30
C GLY A 235 24.69 7.39 -12.41
N PHE A 236 23.58 8.12 -12.43
CA PHE A 236 22.43 7.89 -13.34
C PHE A 236 22.68 8.09 -14.85
N GLY A 237 23.89 8.47 -15.24
CA GLY A 237 24.27 8.69 -16.64
C GLY A 237 25.61 8.06 -17.02
N ALA A 238 26.13 7.17 -16.17
CA ALA A 238 27.36 6.40 -16.39
C ALA A 238 27.05 5.04 -17.03
#